data_AF-A0A8K0V1R0-F1
#
_entry.id   AF-A0A8K0V1R0-F1
#
_cell.length_a   1.000
_cell.length_b   1.000
_cell.length_c   1.000
_cell.angle_alpha   90.00
_cell.angle_beta   90.00
_cell.angle_gamma   90.00
#
_symmetry.space_group_name_H-M   'P 1'
#
loop_
_entity.id
_entity.type
_entity.pdbx_description
1 polymer ?
#
loop_
_entity_poly.entity_id
_entity_poly.type
_entity_poly.pdbx_seq_one_letter_code
_entity_poly.pdbx_strand_id
1 'polypeptide(L)'
;MVYISYINEVYRDKSLENRLMIDVTGFRDKYTVRALNVYDKKMEELKLSSLQKFLLSHIGFARIGKRRYPDWADEIPFYVYRCRLQKEEFFVDYIHGYNNRLDC
;
A
#
# COMPACT_ATOMS: atom_id res chain seq x y z
N MET A 1 -42.67 15.89 -3.51
CA MET A 1 -42.49 15.76 -2.05
C MET A 1 -42.04 14.33 -1.80
N VAL A 2 -40.85 14.16 -1.24
CA VAL A 2 -40.13 12.87 -1.08
C VAL A 2 -40.70 12.10 0.11
N TYR A 3 -40.89 10.79 -0.03
CA TYR A 3 -40.68 9.84 1.07
C TYR A 3 -40.16 8.52 0.50
N ILE A 4 -38.88 8.24 0.80
CA ILE A 4 -38.20 6.97 0.57
C ILE A 4 -38.36 6.13 1.82
N SER A 5 -38.70 4.86 1.67
CA SER A 5 -38.11 3.76 2.45
C SER A 5 -38.70 2.46 1.93
N TYR A 6 -37.86 1.50 1.52
CA TYR A 6 -37.93 0.13 2.03
C TYR A 6 -36.58 -0.53 1.76
N ILE A 7 -36.04 -1.04 2.86
CA ILE A 7 -34.73 -1.62 3.07
C ILE A 7 -34.71 -3.00 2.41
N ASN A 8 -33.71 -3.27 1.57
CA ASN A 8 -33.33 -4.64 1.24
C ASN A 8 -32.01 -4.96 1.96
N GLU A 9 -32.10 -5.85 2.93
CA GLU A 9 -30.99 -6.51 3.60
C GLU A 9 -30.17 -7.28 2.56
N VAL A 10 -28.95 -6.81 2.28
CA VAL A 10 -27.97 -7.53 1.49
C VAL A 10 -26.85 -7.97 2.42
N TYR A 11 -26.67 -9.29 2.47
CA TYR A 11 -25.62 -10.01 3.18
C TYR A 11 -24.26 -9.26 3.14
N ARG A 12 -23.76 -8.87 4.32
CA ARG A 12 -22.43 -8.26 4.50
C ARG A 12 -21.33 -9.31 4.28
N ASP A 13 -20.83 -9.38 3.05
CA ASP A 13 -19.49 -9.90 2.79
C ASP A 13 -18.46 -8.79 3.04
N LYS A 14 -17.80 -8.84 4.21
CA LYS A 14 -16.76 -7.87 4.62
C LYS A 14 -15.50 -7.92 3.73
N SER A 15 -15.35 -8.88 2.83
CA SER A 15 -14.16 -8.99 1.96
C SER A 15 -14.22 -8.07 0.74
N LEU A 16 -15.42 -7.60 0.36
CA LEU A 16 -15.63 -6.76 -0.83
C LEU A 16 -15.60 -5.26 -0.53
N GLU A 17 -15.97 -4.82 0.68
CA GLU A 17 -15.89 -3.40 1.09
C GLU A 17 -14.46 -2.84 1.02
N ASN A 18 -13.44 -3.68 1.22
CA ASN A 18 -12.04 -3.25 1.13
C ASN A 18 -11.47 -3.17 -0.30
N ARG A 19 -12.20 -3.62 -1.33
CA ARG A 19 -11.65 -3.73 -2.70
C ARG A 19 -12.17 -2.70 -3.70
N LEU A 20 -13.26 -1.99 -3.41
CA LEU A 20 -13.96 -1.21 -4.44
C LEU A 20 -14.40 0.20 -4.02
N MET A 21 -13.77 0.81 -3.00
CA MET A 21 -13.67 2.28 -2.98
C MET A 21 -12.63 2.74 -4.02
N ILE A 22 -12.94 2.50 -5.29
CA ILE A 22 -12.40 3.28 -6.39
C ILE A 22 -13.21 4.57 -6.34
N ASP A 23 -12.65 5.58 -5.68
CA ASP A 23 -13.17 6.93 -5.67
C ASP A 23 -13.15 7.48 -7.11
N VAL A 24 -14.31 7.41 -7.78
CA VAL A 24 -14.53 7.99 -9.12
C VAL A 24 -14.93 9.48 -8.99
N THR A 25 -14.79 10.09 -7.81
CA THR A 25 -15.22 11.47 -7.54
C THR A 25 -14.12 12.41 -7.05
N GLY A 26 -12.85 11.98 -7.09
CA GLY A 26 -11.74 12.83 -6.69
C GLY A 26 -10.44 12.48 -7.38
N PHE A 27 -10.02 13.27 -8.38
CA PHE A 27 -8.65 13.28 -8.91
C PHE A 27 -7.61 13.80 -7.87
N ARG A 28 -7.91 13.66 -6.57
CA ARG A 28 -7.21 14.28 -5.43
C ARG A 28 -7.09 13.40 -4.19
N ASP A 29 -7.35 12.09 -4.26
CA ASP A 29 -7.16 11.22 -3.10
C ASP A 29 -5.75 10.65 -3.03
N LYS A 30 -5.01 11.14 -2.01
CA LYS A 30 -3.75 10.57 -1.56
C LYS A 30 -4.03 9.17 -1.04
N TYR A 31 -3.76 8.17 -1.88
CA TYR A 31 -3.90 6.77 -1.49
C TYR A 31 -2.88 6.45 -0.39
N THR A 32 -3.37 6.22 0.82
CA THR A 32 -2.52 5.95 1.98
C THR A 32 -2.49 4.45 2.24
N VAL A 33 -1.30 3.88 2.33
CA VAL A 33 -1.08 2.46 2.66
C VAL A 33 -0.34 2.37 3.98
N ARG A 34 -0.82 1.49 4.86
CA ARG A 34 -0.09 1.13 6.08
C ARG A 34 0.84 -0.04 5.74
N ALA A 35 2.14 0.13 5.95
CA ALA A 35 3.14 -0.87 5.61
C ALA A 35 4.11 -1.10 6.77
N LEU A 36 4.61 -2.32 6.92
CA LEU A 36 5.64 -2.66 7.90
C LEU A 36 7.02 -2.33 7.33
N ASN A 37 7.75 -1.46 8.02
CA ASN A 37 9.13 -1.19 7.69
C ASN A 37 10.02 -2.35 8.16
N VAL A 38 10.74 -2.97 7.23
CA VAL A 38 11.54 -4.17 7.54
C VAL A 38 12.75 -3.83 8.40
N TYR A 39 13.30 -2.62 8.29
CA TYR A 39 14.48 -2.19 9.05
C TYR A 39 14.20 -2.01 10.55
N ASP A 40 13.23 -1.15 10.90
CA ASP A 40 12.95 -0.80 12.31
C ASP A 40 11.74 -1.54 12.91
N LYS A 41 11.09 -2.41 12.11
CA LYS A 41 9.90 -3.19 12.49
C LYS A 41 8.71 -2.33 12.95
N LYS A 42 8.61 -1.08 12.47
CA LYS A 42 7.48 -0.20 12.76
C LYS A 42 6.51 -0.12 11.59
N MET A 43 5.22 0.02 11.93
CA MET A 43 4.22 0.34 10.93
C MET A 43 4.31 1.82 10.56
N GLU A 44 4.28 2.11 9.27
CA GLU A 44 4.29 3.46 8.74
C GLU A 44 3.14 3.67 7.74
N GLU A 45 2.64 4.90 7.68
CA GLU A 45 1.64 5.31 6.70
C GLU A 45 2.29 6.00 5.52
N LEU A 46 2.12 5.43 4.34
CA LEU A 46 2.69 5.89 3.09
C LEU A 46 1.65 6.54 2.21
N LYS A 47 1.87 7.81 1.88
CA LYS A 47 1.08 8.52 0.87
C LYS A 47 1.64 8.21 -0.51
N LEU A 48 0.90 7.42 -1.26
CA LEU A 48 1.25 7.04 -2.63
C LEU A 48 0.63 7.99 -3.64
N SER A 49 1.43 8.34 -4.65
CA SER A 49 0.95 8.98 -5.87
C SER A 49 0.12 8.00 -6.71
N SER A 50 -0.67 8.52 -7.64
CA SER A 50 -1.48 7.71 -8.55
C SER A 50 -0.65 6.69 -9.34
N LEU A 51 0.56 7.07 -9.76
CA LEU A 51 1.48 6.16 -10.43
C LEU A 51 1.96 5.04 -9.49
N GLN A 52 2.38 5.38 -8.27
CA GLN A 52 2.81 4.38 -7.29
C GLN A 52 1.67 3.41 -6.92
N LYS A 53 0.43 3.92 -6.79
CA LYS A 53 -0.76 3.09 -6.61
C LYS A 53 -0.94 2.11 -7.78
N PHE A 54 -0.84 2.61 -9.01
CA PHE A 54 -0.97 1.78 -10.20
C PHE A 54 0.10 0.68 -10.23
N LEU A 55 1.37 1.02 -9.98
CA LEU A 55 2.49 0.08 -9.94
C LEU A 55 2.31 -0.96 -8.83
N LEU A 56 1.95 -0.53 -7.62
CA LEU A 56 1.71 -1.44 -6.50
C LEU A 56 0.55 -2.41 -6.79
N SER A 57 -0.51 -1.95 -7.47
CA SER A 57 -1.66 -2.78 -7.83
C SER A 57 -1.37 -3.80 -8.94
N HIS A 58 -0.59 -3.43 -9.95
CA HIS A 58 -0.38 -4.27 -11.15
C HIS A 58 0.93 -5.07 -11.13
N ILE A 59 1.98 -4.49 -10.56
CA ILE A 59 3.33 -5.09 -10.52
C ILE A 59 3.61 -5.68 -9.13
N GLY A 60 2.93 -5.18 -8.09
CA GLY A 60 3.10 -5.67 -6.72
C GLY A 60 4.15 -4.91 -5.90
N PHE A 61 4.84 -3.93 -6.50
CA PHE A 61 5.74 -3.04 -5.78
C PHE A 61 5.84 -1.66 -6.44
N ALA A 62 6.23 -0.65 -5.67
CA ALA A 62 6.42 0.71 -6.13
C ALA A 62 7.53 1.41 -5.33
N ARG A 63 8.38 2.19 -6.00
CA ARG A 63 9.42 2.98 -5.33
C ARG A 63 8.79 4.14 -4.56
N ILE A 64 9.13 4.31 -3.29
CA ILE A 64 8.55 5.33 -2.40
C ILE A 64 9.50 6.49 -2.09
N GLY A 65 10.77 6.38 -2.48
CA GLY A 65 11.74 7.45 -2.33
C GLY A 65 13.14 6.91 -2.12
N LYS A 66 13.99 7.75 -1.55
CA LYS A 66 15.26 7.32 -0.93
C LYS A 66 15.16 7.51 0.58
N ARG A 67 15.89 6.69 1.32
CA ARG A 67 16.00 6.82 2.78
C ARG A 67 17.45 6.55 3.20
N ARG A 68 17.80 7.10 4.35
CA ARG A 68 19.03 6.80 5.06
C ARG A 68 18.69 6.49 6.50
N TYR A 69 19.17 5.35 6.97
CA TYR A 69 19.05 4.95 8.37
C TYR A 69 20.32 5.34 9.14
N PRO A 70 20.26 5.39 10.49
CA PRO A 70 21.46 5.46 11.30
C PRO A 70 22.46 4.38 10.87
N ASP A 71 23.74 4.72 10.87
CA ASP A 71 24.87 3.85 10.47
C ASP A 71 25.04 3.61 8.96
N TRP A 72 24.18 4.18 8.11
CA TRP A 72 24.35 4.06 6.66
C TRP A 72 25.18 5.20 6.09
N ALA A 73 26.09 4.87 5.18
CA ALA A 73 26.93 5.85 4.49
C ALA A 73 26.09 6.77 3.59
N ASP A 74 25.13 6.19 2.86
CA ASP A 74 24.37 6.87 1.81
C ASP A 74 22.86 6.61 1.87
N GLU A 75 22.12 7.45 1.15
CA GLU A 75 20.71 7.26 0.86
C GLU A 75 20.49 6.24 -0.26
N ILE A 76 19.65 5.24 -0.01
CA ILE A 76 19.30 4.21 -0.99
C ILE A 76 17.81 4.20 -1.31
N PRO A 77 17.40 3.70 -2.48
CA PRO A 77 15.99 3.66 -2.85
C PRO A 77 15.21 2.64 -2.01
N PHE A 78 14.04 3.07 -1.54
CA PHE A 78 13.06 2.21 -0.85
C PHE A 78 11.82 1.98 -1.70
N TYR A 79 11.18 0.86 -1.45
CA TYR A 79 10.03 0.36 -2.17
C TYR A 79 8.97 -0.10 -1.16
N VAL A 80 7.71 0.18 -1.48
CA VAL A 80 6.57 -0.51 -0.87
C VAL A 80 6.22 -1.69 -1.76
N TYR A 81 5.97 -2.85 -1.19
CA TYR A 81 5.58 -4.03 -1.93
C TYR A 81 4.55 -4.86 -1.18
N ARG A 82 3.79 -5.64 -1.94
CA ARG A 82 2.76 -6.53 -1.41
C ARG A 82 3.32 -7.93 -1.23
N CYS A 83 3.21 -8.47 -0.02
CA CYS A 83 3.60 -9.83 0.30
C CYS A 83 2.37 -10.65 0.65
N ARG A 84 2.00 -11.62 -0.18
CA ARG A 84 0.75 -12.39 -0.01
C ARG A 84 0.87 -13.54 0.99
N LEU A 85 2.09 -13.88 1.41
CA LEU A 85 2.39 -15.03 2.27
C LEU A 85 2.52 -14.66 3.75
N GLN A 86 2.57 -13.36 4.08
CA GLN A 86 2.75 -12.87 5.43
C GLN A 86 1.46 -12.26 6.00
N LYS A 87 1.43 -12.07 7.33
CA LYS A 87 0.27 -11.53 8.05
C LYS A 87 -0.04 -10.08 7.69
N GLU A 88 0.99 -9.29 7.42
CA GLU A 88 0.86 -7.92 6.91
C GLU A 88 0.78 -7.95 5.39
N GLU A 89 -0.04 -7.09 4.81
CA GLU A 89 -0.24 -7.08 3.36
C GLU A 89 0.88 -6.31 2.62
N PHE A 90 1.44 -5.27 3.27
CA PHE A 90 2.40 -4.36 2.67
C PHE A 90 3.65 -4.18 3.53
N PHE A 91 4.79 -4.15 2.85
CA PHE A 91 6.11 -4.02 3.46
C PHE A 91 6.88 -2.90 2.80
N VAL A 92 7.81 -2.33 3.55
CA VAL A 92 8.73 -1.30 3.09
C VAL A 92 10.14 -1.77 3.29
N ASP A 93 10.88 -1.82 2.19
CA ASP A 93 12.26 -2.24 2.19
C ASP A 93 13.04 -1.67 1.01
N TYR A 94 14.35 -1.81 1.06
CA TYR A 94 15.22 -1.62 -0.09
C TYR A 94 15.48 -2.96 -0.78
N ILE A 95 16.00 -2.89 -1.99
CA ILE A 95 16.33 -4.10 -2.76
C ILE A 95 17.58 -4.76 -2.17
N HIS A 96 17.48 -6.05 -1.86
CA HIS A 96 18.57 -6.85 -1.27
C HIS A 96 19.32 -7.68 -2.32
N GLY A 97 20.64 -7.78 -2.12
CA GLY A 97 21.54 -8.73 -2.79
C GLY A 97 21.77 -8.51 -4.29
N TYR A 98 22.67 -9.33 -4.86
CA TYR A 98 23.01 -9.30 -6.28
C TYR A 98 21.84 -9.63 -7.22
N ASN A 99 20.78 -10.27 -6.69
CA ASN A 99 19.62 -10.72 -7.46
C ASN A 99 18.47 -9.71 -7.49
N ASN A 100 18.65 -8.52 -6.93
CA ASN A 100 17.66 -7.45 -6.89
C ASN A 100 16.27 -7.88 -6.37
N ARG A 101 16.21 -8.49 -5.18
CA ARG A 101 14.94 -9.02 -4.63
C ARG A 101 14.43 -8.18 -3.46
N LEU A 102 13.10 -8.17 -3.31
CA LEU A 102 12.39 -7.72 -2.11
C LEU A 102 11.94 -8.99 -1.39
N ASP A 103 12.40 -9.19 -0.16
CA ASP A 103 12.18 -10.44 0.56
C ASP A 103 10.82 -10.46 1.26
N CYS A 104 9.96 -11.32 0.71
CA CYS A 104 8.69 -11.79 1.25
C CYS A 104 8.87 -13.29 1.55
#